data_AF-A0AAC8ZV34-F1
#
_entry.id   AF-A0AAC8ZV34-F1
#
_cell.length_a   1.000
_cell.length_b   1.000
_cell.length_c   1.000
_cell.angle_alpha   90.00
_cell.angle_beta   90.00
_cell.angle_gamma   90.00
#
_symmetry.space_group_name_H-M   'P 1'
#
loop_
_entity.id
_entity.type
_entity.pdbx_description
1 polymer ?
#
loop_
_entity_poly.entity_id
_entity_poly.type
_entity_poly.pdbx_seq_one_letter_code
_entity_poly.pdbx_strand_id
1 'polypeptide(L)'
;MDQIEQTLAVATEHHRAGRTAEAERLYRDVLDASPGHPDALHLLGVIALQSGRAEEAVDRIGQAVAGDDSSPLFHANLGHALHACGRQREAALSFARALTLLTNEGEGWGNVGALANLIRRYDDDIRHAAAAEVDAHYAMSDVMRRQSLLFLLTGDIAHYRTLVAAALEDPLRFSVPSMHYAYWGIAMRLFHGDVRSGDVGGFTSGEFRRFYRLLVEETVRRYGLDVLLSRAAPRSTVKRVALITNQMLGEGHQPTADAFDYARRLQDEQGCEVVIINPNAMAVAGENGFVPEYSYNVTEEYDGEQVMAAQGAQVRMVSFPQPRFDEEKLTAIVDTVERFDPDVIVAFGGSNVVADLFARSRPVVFLPTSSGLPPSLATLLLGYAPEDGAVGWPEDDRARFRPFSFGWTLPDGGPNGGTTRSRADFGLPADCPVFAVVGNRLDQEVGVDFLEMLDRLLDRLPDAHVAFAGTVQDLPDRIAAARNAPRMHALGHVDGIRGFYRTTTAYLNPPRQGGGGSAAFALAEGVPVVTYAQGDVAGVSGPGFTVADEAAFLDRAVMLAVDDAKCAEASEAACKRFAETGNRAKSVERLLGYAQEAQGLF
;
A
#
# COMPACT_ATOMS: atom_id res chain seq x y z
N MET A 1 34.41 -34.09 20.06
CA MET A 1 33.17 -33.99 19.28
C MET A 1 32.68 -35.41 19.09
N ASP A 2 31.43 -35.66 19.43
CA ASP A 2 30.78 -36.97 19.32
C ASP A 2 30.79 -37.47 17.87
N GLN A 3 30.91 -38.79 17.67
CA GLN A 3 30.95 -39.41 16.33
C GLN A 3 29.61 -39.20 15.58
N ILE A 4 28.51 -39.09 16.31
CA ILE A 4 27.18 -38.74 15.78
C ILE A 4 27.19 -37.32 15.20
N GLU A 5 27.66 -36.34 15.98
CA GLU A 5 27.76 -34.92 15.57
C GLU A 5 28.66 -34.73 14.35
N GLN A 6 29.78 -35.48 14.26
CA GLN A 6 30.64 -35.46 13.09
C GLN A 6 29.94 -36.01 11.85
N THR A 7 29.19 -37.10 11.99
CA THR A 7 28.44 -37.71 10.88
C THR A 7 27.32 -36.79 10.41
N LEU A 8 26.61 -36.14 11.34
CA LEU A 8 25.56 -35.15 11.05
C LEU A 8 26.11 -33.92 10.31
N ALA A 9 27.27 -33.40 10.73
CA ALA A 9 27.92 -32.28 10.08
C ALA A 9 28.32 -32.60 8.63
N VAL A 10 28.88 -33.79 8.39
CA VAL A 10 29.23 -34.26 7.04
C VAL A 10 27.96 -34.44 6.20
N ALA A 11 26.90 -35.03 6.76
CA ALA A 11 25.62 -35.20 6.07
C ALA A 11 25.02 -33.85 5.62
N THR A 12 25.04 -32.86 6.51
CA THR A 12 24.58 -31.49 6.23
C THR A 12 25.37 -30.84 5.09
N GLU A 13 26.69 -31.03 5.05
CA GLU A 13 27.53 -30.52 3.96
C GLU A 13 27.22 -31.18 2.62
N HIS A 14 27.00 -32.50 2.61
CA HIS A 14 26.53 -33.20 1.41
C HIS A 14 25.18 -32.65 0.94
N HIS A 15 24.25 -32.40 1.87
CA HIS A 15 22.92 -31.86 1.54
C HIS A 15 23.01 -30.45 0.94
N ARG A 16 23.78 -29.54 1.57
CA ARG A 16 24.02 -28.18 1.06
C ARG A 16 24.63 -28.17 -0.33
N ALA A 17 25.46 -29.16 -0.64
CA ALA A 17 26.09 -29.30 -1.95
C ALA A 17 25.24 -30.06 -2.98
N GLY A 18 23.96 -30.35 -2.69
CA GLY A 18 23.04 -31.05 -3.59
C GLY A 18 23.31 -32.56 -3.74
N ARG A 19 24.22 -33.13 -2.94
CA ARG A 19 24.53 -34.56 -2.90
C ARG A 19 23.54 -35.28 -1.98
N THR A 20 22.27 -35.28 -2.40
CA THR A 20 21.12 -35.72 -1.60
C THR A 20 21.20 -37.19 -1.19
N ALA A 21 21.67 -38.07 -2.08
CA ALA A 21 21.75 -39.50 -1.80
C ALA A 21 22.79 -39.82 -0.71
N GLU A 22 23.95 -39.16 -0.76
CA GLU A 22 24.99 -39.29 0.25
C GLU A 22 24.55 -38.72 1.60
N ALA A 23 23.86 -37.57 1.60
CA ALA A 23 23.29 -36.97 2.80
C ALA A 23 22.25 -37.90 3.45
N GLU A 24 21.31 -38.43 2.66
CA GLU A 24 20.27 -39.34 3.13
C GLU A 24 20.86 -40.62 3.76
N ARG A 25 21.91 -41.18 3.17
CA ARG A 25 22.62 -42.34 3.75
C ARG A 25 23.22 -41.97 5.11
N LEU A 26 23.93 -40.85 5.22
CA LEU A 26 24.60 -40.45 6.45
C LEU A 26 23.61 -40.07 7.56
N TYR A 27 22.47 -39.43 7.23
CA TYR A 27 21.43 -39.20 8.24
C TYR A 27 20.80 -40.51 8.74
N ARG A 28 20.66 -41.53 7.88
CA ARG A 28 20.24 -42.88 8.33
C ARG A 28 21.28 -43.52 9.25
N ASP A 29 22.57 -43.41 8.94
CA ASP A 29 23.64 -43.88 9.82
C ASP A 29 23.56 -43.22 11.21
N VAL A 30 23.19 -41.93 11.28
CA VAL A 30 22.91 -41.22 12.55
C VAL A 30 21.70 -41.81 13.26
N LEU A 31 20.60 -42.10 12.56
CA LEU A 31 19.40 -42.70 13.16
C LEU A 31 19.60 -44.16 13.59
N ASP A 32 20.46 -44.92 12.92
CA ASP A 32 20.80 -46.28 13.34
C ASP A 32 21.56 -46.26 14.69
N ALA A 33 22.40 -45.25 14.90
CA ALA A 33 23.09 -45.02 16.16
C ALA A 33 22.21 -44.35 17.23
N SER A 34 21.28 -43.49 16.82
CA SER A 34 20.38 -42.72 17.69
C SER A 34 18.99 -42.55 17.03
N PRO A 35 18.08 -43.51 17.18
CA PRO A 35 16.80 -43.55 16.44
C PRO A 35 15.87 -42.35 16.60
N GLY A 36 16.01 -41.60 17.69
CA GLY A 36 15.20 -40.41 17.99
C GLY A 36 15.93 -39.08 17.78
N HIS A 37 17.06 -39.05 17.06
CA HIS A 37 17.85 -37.83 16.87
C HIS A 37 17.05 -36.77 16.08
N PRO A 38 16.64 -35.63 16.70
CA PRO A 38 15.70 -34.70 16.07
C PRO A 38 16.21 -34.10 14.76
N ASP A 39 17.47 -33.64 14.71
CA ASP A 39 18.03 -33.04 13.49
C ASP A 39 18.12 -34.00 12.31
N ALA A 40 18.54 -35.25 12.54
CA ALA A 40 18.62 -36.26 11.48
C ALA A 40 17.23 -36.65 10.97
N LEU A 41 16.23 -36.76 11.85
CA LEU A 41 14.82 -36.97 11.48
C LEU A 41 14.29 -35.79 10.64
N HIS A 42 14.54 -34.56 11.08
CA HIS A 42 14.12 -33.34 10.39
C HIS A 42 14.74 -33.25 8.99
N LEU A 43 16.06 -33.39 8.87
CA LEU A 43 16.78 -33.23 7.61
C LEU A 43 16.48 -34.35 6.61
N LEU A 44 16.24 -35.59 7.07
CA LEU A 44 15.69 -36.66 6.22
C LEU A 44 14.29 -36.33 5.72
N GLY A 45 13.44 -35.77 6.57
CA GLY A 45 12.12 -35.30 6.17
C GLY A 45 12.18 -34.18 5.13
N VAL A 46 13.11 -33.23 5.28
CA VAL A 46 13.34 -32.17 4.27
C VAL A 46 13.77 -32.78 2.93
N ILE A 47 14.68 -33.76 2.92
CA ILE A 47 15.06 -34.50 1.70
C ILE A 47 13.86 -35.22 1.07
N ALA A 48 13.03 -35.87 1.89
CA ALA A 48 11.83 -36.55 1.41
C ALA A 48 10.86 -35.57 0.75
N LEU A 49 10.64 -34.40 1.35
CA LEU A 49 9.81 -33.34 0.78
C LEU A 49 10.37 -32.81 -0.56
N GLN A 50 11.67 -32.53 -0.62
CA GLN A 50 12.36 -32.13 -1.86
C GLN A 50 12.25 -33.18 -2.97
N SER A 51 12.10 -34.45 -2.60
CA SER A 51 11.96 -35.58 -3.51
C SER A 51 10.49 -35.90 -3.85
N GLY A 52 9.53 -35.06 -3.44
CA GLY A 52 8.10 -35.27 -3.66
C GLY A 52 7.44 -36.34 -2.76
N ARG A 53 8.17 -36.86 -1.77
CA ARG A 53 7.68 -37.86 -0.81
C ARG A 53 7.08 -37.19 0.43
N ALA A 54 5.99 -36.44 0.22
CA ALA A 54 5.42 -35.55 1.23
C ALA A 54 4.92 -36.29 2.50
N GLU A 55 4.25 -37.44 2.37
CA GLU A 55 3.78 -38.21 3.55
C GLU A 55 4.95 -38.76 4.40
N GLU A 56 6.04 -39.18 3.76
CA GLU A 56 7.26 -39.57 4.48
C GLU A 56 7.86 -38.38 5.22
N ALA A 57 7.86 -37.20 4.60
CA ALA A 57 8.32 -35.97 5.24
C ALA A 57 7.47 -35.62 6.47
N VAL A 58 6.14 -35.76 6.40
CA VAL A 58 5.26 -35.53 7.55
C VAL A 58 5.58 -36.48 8.70
N ASP A 59 5.76 -37.78 8.43
CA ASP A 59 6.14 -38.77 9.46
C ASP A 59 7.48 -38.43 10.12
N ARG A 60 8.53 -38.20 9.30
CA ARG A 60 9.89 -37.94 9.80
C ARG A 60 10.00 -36.62 10.57
N ILE A 61 9.45 -35.54 10.03
CA ILE A 61 9.49 -34.23 10.70
C ILE A 61 8.56 -34.23 11.92
N GLY A 62 7.41 -34.92 11.87
CA GLY A 62 6.54 -35.09 13.04
C GLY A 62 7.24 -35.79 14.20
N GLN A 63 8.07 -36.80 13.91
CA GLN A 63 8.91 -37.44 14.93
C GLN A 63 9.99 -36.50 15.46
N ALA A 64 10.59 -35.65 14.62
CA ALA A 64 11.53 -34.62 15.06
C ALA A 64 10.88 -33.62 16.03
N VAL A 65 9.68 -33.11 15.70
CA VAL A 65 8.89 -32.22 16.58
C VAL A 65 8.51 -32.90 17.90
N ALA A 66 8.17 -34.19 17.87
CA ALA A 66 7.85 -34.94 19.09
C ALA A 66 9.08 -35.13 20.00
N GLY A 67 10.29 -35.15 19.43
CA GLY A 67 11.55 -35.20 20.17
C GLY A 67 12.02 -33.84 20.67
N ASP A 68 11.77 -32.78 19.90
CA ASP A 68 12.07 -31.39 20.23
C ASP A 68 11.04 -30.44 19.58
N ASP A 69 10.16 -29.87 20.41
CA ASP A 69 9.11 -28.93 20.00
C ASP A 69 9.59 -27.46 19.97
N SER A 70 10.84 -27.19 20.37
CA SER A 70 11.35 -25.83 20.52
C SER A 70 11.90 -25.22 19.23
N SER A 71 12.20 -26.03 18.21
CA SER A 71 12.79 -25.57 16.95
C SER A 71 11.72 -24.97 16.01
N PRO A 72 11.77 -23.67 15.69
CA PRO A 72 10.85 -23.08 14.73
C PRO A 72 10.98 -23.68 13.32
N LEU A 73 12.19 -24.12 12.96
CA LEU A 73 12.48 -24.74 11.66
C LEU A 73 11.79 -26.08 11.49
N PHE A 74 11.65 -26.87 12.55
CA PHE A 74 10.95 -28.16 12.47
C PHE A 74 9.47 -27.95 12.15
N HIS A 75 8.83 -27.03 12.87
CA HIS A 75 7.44 -26.65 12.65
C HIS A 75 7.19 -26.05 11.26
N ALA A 76 8.07 -25.16 10.80
CA ALA A 76 7.96 -24.57 9.47
C ALA A 76 8.04 -25.64 8.37
N ASN A 77 8.99 -26.56 8.47
CA ASN A 77 9.13 -27.63 7.48
C ASN A 77 8.01 -28.68 7.57
N LEU A 78 7.48 -28.94 8.77
CA LEU A 78 6.28 -29.76 8.95
C LEU A 78 5.07 -29.11 8.25
N GLY A 79 4.90 -27.80 8.41
CA GLY A 79 3.86 -27.04 7.71
C GLY A 79 3.97 -27.17 6.20
N HIS A 80 5.17 -27.08 5.63
CA HIS A 80 5.39 -27.30 4.20
C HIS A 80 5.05 -28.73 3.75
N ALA A 81 5.45 -29.74 4.53
CA ALA A 81 5.12 -31.13 4.23
C ALA A 81 3.61 -31.40 4.29
N LEU A 82 2.92 -30.89 5.31
CA LEU A 82 1.47 -30.99 5.47
C LEU A 82 0.73 -30.27 4.33
N HIS A 83 1.21 -29.10 3.91
CA HIS A 83 0.65 -28.37 2.78
C HIS A 83 0.76 -29.18 1.47
N ALA A 84 1.91 -29.81 1.22
CA ALA A 84 2.11 -30.68 0.07
C ALA A 84 1.19 -31.92 0.07
N CYS A 85 0.79 -32.41 1.24
CA CYS A 85 -0.23 -33.46 1.39
C CYS A 85 -1.68 -32.96 1.29
N GLY A 86 -1.92 -31.66 1.10
CA GLY A 86 -3.27 -31.07 1.11
C GLY A 86 -3.89 -30.94 2.51
N ARG A 87 -3.13 -31.16 3.58
CA ARG A 87 -3.57 -31.06 4.99
C ARG A 87 -3.49 -29.62 5.47
N GLN A 88 -4.27 -28.74 4.82
CA GLN A 88 -4.14 -27.28 4.92
C GLN A 88 -4.29 -26.73 6.35
N ARG A 89 -5.29 -27.22 7.11
CA ARG A 89 -5.52 -26.78 8.49
C ARG A 89 -4.35 -27.12 9.40
N GLU A 90 -3.81 -28.33 9.28
CA GLU A 90 -2.68 -28.78 10.08
C GLU A 90 -1.41 -28.02 9.69
N ALA A 91 -1.21 -27.77 8.39
CA ALA A 91 -0.11 -26.97 7.89
C ALA A 91 -0.11 -25.55 8.51
N ALA A 92 -1.26 -24.89 8.53
CA ALA A 92 -1.41 -23.56 9.11
C ALA A 92 -1.12 -23.53 10.61
N LEU A 93 -1.53 -24.57 11.36
CA LEU A 93 -1.22 -24.70 12.79
C LEU A 93 0.28 -24.92 13.03
N SER A 94 0.95 -25.74 12.20
CA SER A 94 2.41 -25.89 12.27
C SER A 94 3.13 -24.59 11.94
N PHE A 95 2.70 -23.84 10.92
CA PHE A 95 3.25 -22.51 10.65
C PHE A 95 3.00 -21.52 11.80
N ALA A 96 1.82 -21.55 12.42
CA ALA A 96 1.50 -20.74 13.59
C ALA A 96 2.43 -21.06 14.77
N ARG A 97 2.72 -22.34 14.99
CA ARG A 97 3.67 -22.77 16.03
C ARG A 97 5.08 -22.26 15.76
N ALA A 98 5.58 -22.45 14.54
CA ALA A 98 6.88 -21.88 14.11
C ALA A 98 6.93 -20.36 14.33
N LEU A 99 5.84 -19.68 14.00
CA LEU A 99 5.71 -18.25 14.16
C LEU A 99 5.80 -17.84 15.64
N THR A 100 5.09 -18.53 16.54
CA THR A 100 5.12 -18.22 17.98
C THR A 100 6.50 -18.37 18.60
N LEU A 101 7.24 -19.41 18.20
CA LEU A 101 8.59 -19.66 18.69
C LEU A 101 9.53 -18.53 18.25
N LEU A 102 9.52 -18.16 16.97
CA LEU A 102 10.31 -17.03 16.47
C LEU A 102 9.96 -15.71 17.17
N THR A 103 8.67 -15.44 17.36
CA THR A 103 8.26 -14.21 18.07
C THR A 103 8.74 -14.20 19.52
N ASN A 104 8.67 -15.33 20.22
CA ASN A 104 9.03 -15.41 21.63
C ASN A 104 10.55 -15.37 21.86
N GLU A 105 11.34 -15.82 20.88
CA GLU A 105 12.81 -15.70 20.87
C GLU A 105 13.28 -14.26 20.58
N GLY A 106 12.40 -13.40 20.06
CA GLY A 106 12.73 -12.03 19.67
C GLY A 106 13.55 -11.96 18.39
N GLU A 107 13.62 -13.04 17.60
CA GLU A 107 14.47 -13.16 16.43
C GLU A 107 13.73 -12.79 15.12
N GLY A 108 14.45 -12.09 14.23
CA GLY A 108 14.17 -11.96 12.79
C GLY A 108 12.72 -11.81 12.33
N TRP A 109 12.13 -10.61 12.47
CA TRP A 109 10.76 -10.30 11.98
C TRP A 109 10.55 -10.55 10.48
N GLY A 110 11.61 -10.61 9.67
CA GLY A 110 11.54 -11.07 8.28
C GLY A 110 11.01 -12.50 8.13
N ASN A 111 11.44 -13.42 9.02
CA ASN A 111 10.97 -14.81 9.03
C ASN A 111 9.52 -14.90 9.52
N VAL A 112 9.15 -14.09 10.52
CA VAL A 112 7.76 -13.97 11.00
C VAL A 112 6.83 -13.54 9.87
N GLY A 113 7.21 -12.50 9.11
CA GLY A 113 6.45 -12.03 7.96
C GLY A 113 6.29 -13.09 6.87
N ALA A 114 7.35 -13.85 6.57
CA ALA A 114 7.31 -14.95 5.60
C ALA A 114 6.34 -16.06 6.02
N LEU A 115 6.38 -16.52 7.27
CA LEU A 115 5.47 -17.53 7.79
C LEU A 115 4.01 -17.03 7.85
N ALA A 116 3.79 -15.79 8.28
CA ALA A 116 2.46 -15.20 8.28
C ALA A 116 1.87 -15.12 6.86
N ASN A 117 2.71 -14.82 5.85
CA ASN A 117 2.30 -14.82 4.46
C ASN A 117 1.96 -16.22 3.92
N LEU A 118 2.54 -17.30 4.47
CA LEU A 118 2.11 -18.66 4.13
C LEU A 118 0.69 -18.93 4.67
N ILE A 119 0.42 -18.54 5.93
CA ILE A 119 -0.90 -18.71 6.55
C ILE A 119 -1.98 -17.89 5.81
N ARG A 120 -1.65 -16.67 5.38
CA ARG A 120 -2.57 -15.75 4.65
C ARG A 120 -3.11 -16.31 3.34
N ARG A 121 -2.51 -17.37 2.79
CA ARG A 121 -2.95 -18.02 1.55
C ARG A 121 -4.12 -18.98 1.77
N TYR A 122 -4.42 -19.36 3.01
CA TYR A 122 -5.56 -20.21 3.34
C TYR A 122 -6.86 -19.40 3.46
N ASP A 123 -7.98 -20.11 3.54
CA ASP A 123 -9.29 -19.53 3.81
C ASP A 123 -9.37 -18.87 5.20
N ASP A 124 -10.45 -18.13 5.43
CA ASP A 124 -10.61 -17.35 6.66
C ASP A 124 -10.73 -18.23 7.90
N ASP A 125 -11.36 -19.41 7.84
CA ASP A 125 -11.51 -20.30 8.99
C ASP A 125 -10.14 -20.83 9.46
N ILE A 126 -9.29 -21.26 8.52
CA ILE A 126 -7.92 -21.72 8.80
C ILE A 126 -7.07 -20.58 9.34
N ARG A 127 -7.17 -19.39 8.74
CA ARG A 127 -6.47 -18.18 9.21
C ARG A 127 -6.82 -17.82 10.65
N HIS A 128 -8.10 -17.86 11.02
CA HIS A 128 -8.55 -17.58 12.39
C HIS A 128 -8.07 -18.65 13.37
N ALA A 129 -8.07 -19.93 12.98
CA ALA A 129 -7.54 -21.01 13.82
C ALA A 129 -6.03 -20.83 14.09
N ALA A 130 -5.25 -20.48 13.06
CA ALA A 130 -3.84 -20.18 13.19
C ALA A 130 -3.59 -18.92 14.05
N ALA A 131 -4.40 -17.87 13.89
CA ALA A 131 -4.31 -16.67 14.72
C ALA A 131 -4.61 -16.96 16.20
N ALA A 132 -5.58 -17.82 16.50
CA ALA A 132 -5.88 -18.24 17.87
C ALA A 132 -4.72 -19.05 18.50
N GLU A 133 -4.07 -19.92 17.72
CA GLU A 133 -2.87 -20.64 18.14
C GLU A 133 -1.71 -19.68 18.46
N VAL A 134 -1.51 -18.68 17.59
CA VAL A 134 -0.53 -17.61 17.82
C VAL A 134 -0.85 -16.85 19.10
N ASP A 135 -2.10 -16.41 19.27
CA ASP A 135 -2.52 -15.59 20.40
C ASP A 135 -2.38 -16.32 21.75
N ALA A 136 -2.68 -17.61 21.78
CA ALA A 136 -2.59 -18.45 22.97
C ALA A 136 -1.15 -18.66 23.46
N HIS A 137 -0.17 -18.63 22.55
CA HIS A 137 1.24 -18.92 22.84
C HIS A 137 2.15 -17.69 22.70
N TYR A 138 1.58 -16.52 22.43
CA TYR A 138 2.33 -15.26 22.37
C TYR A 138 2.76 -14.82 23.78
N ALA A 139 4.05 -14.96 24.10
CA ALA A 139 4.59 -14.71 25.43
C ALA A 139 5.17 -13.29 25.61
N MET A 140 5.45 -12.57 24.52
CA MET A 140 5.93 -11.20 24.61
C MET A 140 4.85 -10.25 25.15
N SER A 141 5.26 -9.24 25.91
CA SER A 141 4.36 -8.16 26.39
C SER A 141 4.08 -7.07 25.36
N ASP A 142 4.66 -7.19 24.16
CA ASP A 142 4.53 -6.21 23.07
C ASP A 142 3.15 -6.31 22.40
N VAL A 143 2.26 -5.41 22.81
CA VAL A 143 0.90 -5.30 22.27
C VAL A 143 0.88 -4.87 20.80
N MET A 144 1.84 -4.08 20.34
CA MET A 144 1.89 -3.61 18.95
C MET A 144 2.19 -4.77 18.01
N ARG A 145 3.18 -5.59 18.35
CA ARG A 145 3.58 -6.77 17.57
C ARG A 145 2.48 -7.79 17.54
N ARG A 146 1.94 -8.11 18.72
CA ARG A 146 0.84 -9.06 18.87
C ARG A 146 -0.34 -8.65 17.99
N GLN A 147 -0.86 -7.43 18.14
CA GLN A 147 -2.06 -7.01 17.42
C GLN A 147 -1.83 -6.82 15.92
N SER A 148 -0.66 -6.33 15.49
CA SER A 148 -0.34 -6.22 14.06
C SER A 148 -0.21 -7.59 13.39
N LEU A 149 0.41 -8.56 14.07
CA LEU A 149 0.49 -9.94 13.61
C LEU A 149 -0.88 -10.62 13.53
N LEU A 150 -1.71 -10.48 14.56
CA LEU A 150 -3.05 -11.06 14.54
C LEU A 150 -3.91 -10.44 13.43
N PHE A 151 -3.84 -9.12 13.24
CA PHE A 151 -4.47 -8.47 12.09
C PHE A 151 -3.95 -9.04 10.77
N LEU A 152 -2.64 -9.21 10.62
CA LEU A 152 -2.05 -9.76 9.41
C LEU A 152 -2.61 -11.15 9.09
N LEU A 153 -2.84 -11.97 10.12
CA LEU A 153 -3.40 -13.31 10.01
C LEU A 153 -4.90 -13.31 9.75
N THR A 154 -5.71 -12.46 10.40
CA THR A 154 -7.19 -12.50 10.31
C THR A 154 -7.78 -11.50 9.32
N GLY A 155 -7.18 -10.31 9.22
CA GLY A 155 -7.77 -9.13 8.58
C GLY A 155 -8.86 -8.45 9.41
N ASP A 156 -8.99 -8.79 10.70
CA ASP A 156 -10.02 -8.23 11.59
C ASP A 156 -9.57 -6.92 12.22
N ILE A 157 -10.34 -5.85 11.98
CA ILE A 157 -10.07 -4.51 12.52
C ILE A 157 -10.06 -4.44 14.05
N ALA A 158 -10.67 -5.42 14.74
CA ALA A 158 -10.70 -5.48 16.20
C ALA A 158 -9.28 -5.43 16.82
N HIS A 159 -8.28 -6.02 16.16
CA HIS A 159 -6.90 -5.99 16.63
C HIS A 159 -6.31 -4.57 16.65
N TYR A 160 -6.58 -3.78 15.61
CA TYR A 160 -6.18 -2.37 15.57
C TYR A 160 -6.96 -1.51 16.54
N ARG A 161 -8.23 -1.84 16.83
CA ARG A 161 -8.98 -1.20 17.92
C ARG A 161 -8.30 -1.45 19.27
N THR A 162 -7.88 -2.68 19.57
CA THR A 162 -7.15 -2.99 20.80
C THR A 162 -5.82 -2.24 20.90
N LEU A 163 -5.05 -2.19 19.82
CA LEU A 163 -3.78 -1.45 19.78
C LEU A 163 -3.99 0.05 20.04
N VAL A 164 -4.94 0.66 19.33
CA VAL A 164 -5.27 2.08 19.47
C VAL A 164 -5.80 2.37 20.88
N ALA A 165 -6.67 1.52 21.44
CA ALA A 165 -7.19 1.69 22.79
C ALA A 165 -6.05 1.69 23.83
N ALA A 166 -5.09 0.77 23.71
CA ALA A 166 -3.94 0.72 24.60
C ALA A 166 -3.10 2.02 24.57
N ALA A 167 -2.92 2.62 23.39
CA ALA A 167 -2.21 3.89 23.26
C ALA A 167 -3.02 5.09 23.78
N LEU A 168 -4.35 5.07 23.62
CA LEU A 168 -5.24 6.12 24.14
C LEU A 168 -5.36 6.09 25.67
N GLU A 169 -5.34 4.91 26.29
CA GLU A 169 -5.46 4.72 27.74
C GLU A 169 -4.17 5.08 28.49
N ASP A 170 -3.02 4.67 27.96
CA ASP A 170 -1.71 4.98 28.53
C ASP A 170 -0.73 5.45 27.44
N PRO A 171 -0.78 6.74 27.06
CA PRO A 171 0.10 7.27 26.01
C PRO A 171 1.59 7.10 26.33
N LEU A 172 1.98 7.14 27.60
CA LEU A 172 3.39 7.06 28.03
C LEU A 172 3.97 5.66 27.85
N ARG A 173 3.12 4.63 27.71
CA ARG A 173 3.53 3.26 27.38
C ARG A 173 4.28 3.17 26.05
N PHE A 174 4.01 4.07 25.10
CA PHE A 174 4.62 4.06 23.78
C PHE A 174 5.56 5.26 23.60
N SER A 175 6.71 5.03 22.98
CA SER A 175 7.55 6.11 22.48
C SER A 175 6.81 6.84 21.34
N VAL A 176 7.14 8.12 21.10
CA VAL A 176 6.60 8.87 19.96
C VAL A 176 6.93 8.18 18.61
N PRO A 177 8.17 7.67 18.38
CA PRO A 177 8.47 6.87 17.19
C PRO A 177 7.57 5.63 17.07
N SER A 178 7.29 4.93 18.17
CA SER A 178 6.42 3.75 18.18
C SER A 178 4.98 4.08 17.80
N MET A 179 4.42 5.19 18.31
CA MET A 179 3.07 5.64 17.95
C MET A 179 3.00 6.05 16.47
N HIS A 180 4.02 6.75 15.98
CA HIS A 180 4.13 7.11 14.56
C HIS A 180 4.22 5.87 13.66
N TYR A 181 4.99 4.88 14.09
CA TYR A 181 5.11 3.61 13.38
C TYR A 181 3.81 2.81 13.36
N ALA A 182 3.11 2.72 14.50
CA ALA A 182 1.79 2.09 14.57
C ALA A 182 0.77 2.80 13.67
N TYR A 183 0.80 4.13 13.62
CA TYR A 183 -0.06 4.93 12.75
C TYR A 183 0.12 4.53 11.28
N TRP A 184 1.35 4.56 10.76
CA TRP A 184 1.63 4.23 9.36
C TRP A 184 1.41 2.75 9.06
N GLY A 185 1.75 1.85 9.98
CA GLY A 185 1.45 0.43 9.85
C GLY A 185 -0.04 0.17 9.65
N ILE A 186 -0.90 0.79 10.46
CA ILE A 186 -2.36 0.71 10.30
C ILE A 186 -2.80 1.37 9.00
N ALA A 187 -2.39 2.62 8.75
CA ALA A 187 -2.82 3.40 7.59
C ALA A 187 -2.51 2.69 6.26
N MET A 188 -1.33 2.09 6.13
CA MET A 188 -0.94 1.36 4.92
C MET A 188 -1.72 0.07 4.72
N ARG A 189 -2.08 -0.64 5.79
CA ARG A 189 -2.89 -1.86 5.72
C ARG A 189 -4.32 -1.56 5.30
N LEU A 190 -4.89 -0.48 5.82
CA LEU A 190 -6.18 0.02 5.37
C LEU A 190 -6.11 0.44 3.89
N PHE A 191 -5.06 1.15 3.49
CA PHE A 191 -4.86 1.59 2.11
C PHE A 191 -4.70 0.43 1.11
N HIS A 192 -4.06 -0.66 1.52
CA HIS A 192 -3.92 -1.87 0.69
C HIS A 192 -5.19 -2.73 0.63
N GLY A 193 -6.23 -2.40 1.41
CA GLY A 193 -7.44 -3.21 1.47
C GLY A 193 -7.24 -4.56 2.17
N ASP A 194 -6.30 -4.64 3.12
CA ASP A 194 -6.01 -5.89 3.85
C ASP A 194 -7.11 -6.30 4.85
N VAL A 195 -8.11 -5.44 5.07
CA VAL A 195 -9.23 -5.73 5.97
C VAL A 195 -10.15 -6.78 5.37
N ARG A 196 -10.48 -7.81 6.16
CA ARG A 196 -11.46 -8.83 5.80
C ARG A 196 -12.72 -8.79 6.67
N SER A 197 -12.65 -8.25 7.88
CA SER A 197 -13.80 -8.17 8.79
C SER A 197 -13.79 -6.95 9.70
N GLY A 198 -14.99 -6.58 10.16
CA GLY A 198 -15.23 -5.51 11.13
C GLY A 198 -15.58 -4.14 10.52
N ASP A 199 -16.01 -3.22 11.40
CA ASP A 199 -16.44 -1.88 11.01
C ASP A 199 -15.24 -0.92 10.85
N VAL A 200 -14.70 -0.88 9.63
CA VAL A 200 -13.63 0.04 9.22
C VAL A 200 -14.09 1.49 9.27
N GLY A 201 -15.33 1.76 8.85
CA GLY A 201 -15.88 3.11 8.81
C GLY A 201 -15.91 3.73 10.21
N GLY A 202 -16.48 3.03 11.18
CA GLY A 202 -16.50 3.47 12.58
C GLY A 202 -15.10 3.56 13.21
N PHE A 203 -14.17 2.67 12.84
CA PHE A 203 -12.80 2.72 13.37
C PHE A 203 -12.05 3.96 12.86
N THR A 204 -12.10 4.18 11.55
CA THR A 204 -11.41 5.28 10.87
C THR A 204 -12.03 6.65 11.13
N SER A 205 -13.30 6.71 11.52
CA SER A 205 -13.95 7.95 11.92
C SER A 205 -13.92 8.23 13.43
N GLY A 206 -13.67 7.20 14.24
CA GLY A 206 -13.65 7.25 15.70
C GLY A 206 -12.24 7.17 16.28
N GLU A 207 -11.88 5.99 16.79
CA GLU A 207 -10.68 5.77 17.61
C GLU A 207 -9.38 6.08 16.87
N PHE A 208 -9.30 5.76 15.57
CA PHE A 208 -8.08 6.00 14.79
C PHE A 208 -7.77 7.50 14.65
N ARG A 209 -8.79 8.37 14.56
CA ARG A 209 -8.61 9.83 14.55
C ARG A 209 -8.15 10.36 15.90
N ARG A 210 -8.69 9.81 16.99
CA ARG A 210 -8.25 10.18 18.35
C ARG A 210 -6.80 9.77 18.57
N PHE A 211 -6.40 8.59 18.11
CA PHE A 211 -5.03 8.13 18.16
C PHE A 211 -4.09 9.03 17.36
N TYR A 212 -4.48 9.43 16.14
CA TYR A 212 -3.71 10.37 15.35
C TYR A 212 -3.54 11.73 16.05
N ARG A 213 -4.61 12.28 16.63
CA ARG A 213 -4.53 13.51 17.41
C ARG A 213 -3.58 13.37 18.59
N LEU A 214 -3.69 12.28 19.35
CA LEU A 214 -2.79 11.96 20.45
C LEU A 214 -1.33 11.91 19.98
N LEU A 215 -1.05 11.24 18.85
CA LEU A 215 0.29 11.18 18.26
C LEU A 215 0.86 12.59 18.02
N VAL A 216 0.09 13.47 17.36
CA VAL A 216 0.54 14.85 17.07
C VAL A 216 0.77 15.63 18.36
N GLU A 217 -0.17 15.59 19.30
CA GLU A 217 -0.09 16.33 20.58
C GLU A 217 1.08 15.85 21.45
N GLU A 218 1.28 14.54 21.56
CA GLU A 218 2.38 13.95 22.32
C GLU A 218 3.73 14.19 21.66
N THR A 219 3.78 14.26 20.32
CA THR A 219 4.99 14.65 19.60
C THR A 219 5.40 16.08 19.97
N VAL A 220 4.47 17.05 19.88
CA VAL A 220 4.74 18.43 20.26
C VAL A 220 5.17 18.53 21.72
N ARG A 221 4.45 17.87 22.63
CA ARG A 221 4.69 17.94 24.07
C ARG A 221 6.01 17.30 24.50
N ARG A 222 6.33 16.10 24.01
CA ARG A 222 7.51 15.35 24.48
C ARG A 222 8.81 15.83 23.87
N TYR A 223 8.76 16.38 22.66
CA TYR A 223 9.93 16.97 21.98
C TYR A 223 10.04 18.48 22.17
N GLY A 224 9.18 19.07 23.02
CA GLY A 224 9.24 20.50 23.36
C GLY A 224 9.13 21.43 22.14
N LEU A 225 8.39 21.02 21.10
CA LEU A 225 8.28 21.79 19.86
C LEU A 225 7.43 23.06 20.03
N ASP A 226 6.63 23.13 21.09
CA ASP A 226 5.78 24.27 21.43
C ASP A 226 6.57 25.57 21.63
N VAL A 227 7.82 25.49 22.09
CA VAL A 227 8.70 26.67 22.26
C VAL A 227 9.18 27.25 20.93
N LEU A 228 9.12 26.48 19.84
CA LEU A 228 9.54 26.89 18.50
C LEU A 228 8.35 27.39 17.67
N LEU A 229 7.16 26.85 17.94
CA LEU A 229 5.94 27.15 17.18
C LEU A 229 5.40 28.54 17.54
N SER A 230 5.53 29.48 16.62
CA SER A 230 5.00 30.84 16.79
C SER A 230 3.61 30.94 16.20
N ARG A 231 2.62 31.36 17.00
CA ARG A 231 1.26 31.59 16.47
C ARG A 231 1.28 32.73 15.46
N ALA A 232 1.01 32.41 14.20
CA ALA A 232 0.98 33.37 13.11
C ALA A 232 -0.19 34.34 13.27
N ALA A 233 0.05 35.61 12.99
CA ALA A 233 -1.01 36.59 12.84
C ALA A 233 -1.75 36.35 11.50
N PRO A 234 -3.08 36.50 11.46
CA PRO A 234 -3.84 36.39 10.22
C PRO A 234 -3.33 37.36 9.15
N ARG A 235 -3.24 36.90 7.90
CA ARG A 235 -2.79 37.68 6.74
C ARG A 235 -3.95 37.88 5.78
N SER A 236 -4.10 39.12 5.28
CA SER A 236 -5.19 39.48 4.36
C SER A 236 -5.03 38.90 2.95
N THR A 237 -3.83 38.44 2.60
CA THR A 237 -3.52 37.77 1.34
C THR A 237 -2.52 36.64 1.57
N VAL A 238 -2.69 35.52 0.89
CA VAL A 238 -1.70 34.43 0.85
C VAL A 238 -0.63 34.73 -0.21
N LYS A 239 0.63 34.81 0.22
CA LYS A 239 1.83 35.07 -0.61
C LYS A 239 2.96 34.08 -0.39
N ARG A 240 3.06 33.44 0.76
CA ARG A 240 4.08 32.46 1.11
C ARG A 240 3.42 31.12 1.43
N VAL A 241 3.71 30.10 0.65
CA VAL A 241 3.10 28.76 0.79
C VAL A 241 4.19 27.74 1.08
N ALA A 242 4.05 27.03 2.20
CA ALA A 242 4.85 25.84 2.47
C ALA A 242 4.05 24.61 2.05
N LEU A 243 4.50 23.88 1.03
CA LEU A 243 3.89 22.62 0.60
C LEU A 243 4.66 21.47 1.27
N ILE A 244 4.04 20.82 2.26
CA ILE A 244 4.66 19.72 3.00
C ILE A 244 4.15 18.39 2.44
N THR A 245 5.04 17.48 2.07
CA THR A 245 4.67 16.17 1.51
C THR A 245 5.60 15.05 1.99
N ASN A 246 5.08 13.83 2.17
CA ASN A 246 5.86 12.72 2.72
C ASN A 246 6.71 11.98 1.68
N GLN A 247 6.59 12.29 0.38
CA GLN A 247 7.28 11.54 -0.68
C GLN A 247 7.70 12.41 -1.86
N MET A 248 9.01 12.52 -2.03
CA MET A 248 9.66 13.02 -3.25
C MET A 248 10.58 11.93 -3.79
N LEU A 249 10.13 11.21 -4.84
CA LEU A 249 10.75 9.97 -5.33
C LEU A 249 11.19 10.03 -6.81
N GLY A 250 11.38 11.24 -7.35
CA GLY A 250 11.73 11.48 -8.74
C GLY A 250 10.53 11.68 -9.67
N GLU A 251 10.81 12.08 -10.92
CA GLU A 251 9.80 12.51 -11.90
C GLU A 251 8.81 11.41 -12.32
N GLY A 252 9.21 10.14 -12.24
CA GLY A 252 8.35 8.99 -12.55
C GLY A 252 7.30 8.69 -11.47
N HIS A 253 7.40 9.31 -10.29
CA HIS A 253 6.46 9.13 -9.19
C HIS A 253 5.35 10.20 -9.26
N GLN A 254 4.13 9.79 -9.57
CA GLN A 254 3.01 10.70 -9.84
C GLN A 254 2.76 11.73 -8.71
N PRO A 255 2.68 11.37 -7.42
CA PRO A 255 2.57 12.37 -6.34
C PRO A 255 3.70 13.40 -6.31
N THR A 256 4.93 13.02 -6.67
CA THR A 256 6.07 13.94 -6.76
C THR A 256 5.90 14.91 -7.91
N ALA A 257 5.49 14.43 -9.08
CA ALA A 257 5.16 15.27 -10.23
C ALA A 257 4.03 16.26 -9.89
N ASP A 258 2.99 15.80 -9.20
CA ASP A 258 1.86 16.64 -8.81
C ASP A 258 2.25 17.68 -7.75
N ALA A 259 3.03 17.32 -6.73
CA ALA A 259 3.53 18.27 -5.73
C ALA A 259 4.34 19.39 -6.38
N PHE A 260 5.22 19.03 -7.32
CA PHE A 260 6.01 20.00 -8.09
C PHE A 260 5.13 20.87 -9.01
N ASP A 261 4.17 20.27 -9.73
CA ASP A 261 3.25 21.00 -10.63
C ASP A 261 2.39 22.01 -9.86
N TYR A 262 1.89 21.66 -8.67
CA TYR A 262 1.22 22.60 -7.79
C TYR A 262 2.13 23.71 -7.31
N ALA A 263 3.33 23.38 -6.84
CA ALA A 263 4.27 24.36 -6.32
C ALA A 263 4.69 25.37 -7.40
N ARG A 264 5.04 24.91 -8.60
CA ARG A 264 5.39 25.81 -9.71
C ARG A 264 4.23 26.70 -10.13
N ARG A 265 2.99 26.20 -10.14
CA ARG A 265 1.83 27.00 -10.57
C ARG A 265 1.45 28.05 -9.52
N LEU A 266 1.52 27.70 -8.24
CA LEU A 266 1.41 28.68 -7.16
C LEU A 266 2.47 29.78 -7.31
N GLN A 267 3.69 29.42 -7.71
CA GLN A 267 4.77 30.38 -7.93
C GLN A 267 4.56 31.23 -9.18
N ASP A 268 4.47 30.59 -10.35
CA ASP A 268 4.55 31.24 -11.65
C ASP A 268 3.21 31.85 -12.08
N GLU A 269 2.09 31.24 -11.71
CA GLU A 269 0.74 31.67 -12.11
C GLU A 269 0.06 32.54 -11.04
N GLN A 270 0.30 32.26 -9.75
CA GLN A 270 -0.34 32.98 -8.64
C GLN A 270 0.59 33.98 -7.93
N GLY A 271 1.89 33.98 -8.26
CA GLY A 271 2.86 34.91 -7.68
C GLY A 271 3.12 34.68 -6.19
N CYS A 272 3.00 33.43 -5.72
CA CYS A 272 3.39 33.03 -4.38
C CYS A 272 4.89 32.72 -4.32
N GLU A 273 5.54 33.00 -3.20
CA GLU A 273 6.79 32.35 -2.84
C GLU A 273 6.45 30.97 -2.29
N VAL A 274 7.05 29.91 -2.84
CA VAL A 274 6.73 28.53 -2.49
C VAL A 274 7.99 27.78 -2.08
N VAL A 275 7.89 27.01 -1.00
CA VAL A 275 8.88 26.01 -0.61
C VAL A 275 8.22 24.65 -0.45
N ILE A 276 8.80 23.63 -1.07
CA ILE A 276 8.43 22.23 -0.80
C ILE A 276 9.24 21.77 0.42
N ILE A 277 8.57 21.22 1.44
CA ILE A 277 9.23 20.59 2.58
C ILE A 277 8.93 19.10 2.51
N ASN A 278 9.97 18.30 2.34
CA ASN A 278 9.87 16.85 2.28
C ASN A 278 10.46 16.23 3.56
N PRO A 279 9.68 16.08 4.63
CA PRO A 279 10.13 15.37 5.82
C PRO A 279 10.34 13.87 5.59
N ASN A 280 9.90 13.34 4.44
CA ASN A 280 9.67 11.93 4.14
C ASN A 280 8.63 11.26 5.06
N ALA A 281 8.26 10.01 4.78
CA ALA A 281 7.29 9.26 5.59
C ALA A 281 7.85 8.75 6.93
N MET A 282 9.16 8.91 7.17
CA MET A 282 9.84 8.63 8.44
C MET A 282 9.62 7.21 8.95
N ALA A 283 9.75 6.22 8.05
CA ALA A 283 9.74 4.81 8.43
C ALA A 283 10.96 4.54 9.31
N VAL A 284 10.73 4.26 10.60
CA VAL A 284 11.82 4.08 11.57
C VAL A 284 12.36 2.66 11.47
N ALA A 285 13.64 2.50 11.17
CA ALA A 285 14.33 1.22 11.33
C ALA A 285 14.83 1.09 12.78
N GLY A 286 14.67 -0.09 13.39
CA GLY A 286 15.44 -0.47 14.59
C GLY A 286 14.74 -0.46 15.95
N GLU A 287 13.55 0.13 16.12
CA GLU A 287 12.79 0.03 17.38
C GLU A 287 11.56 -0.91 17.29
N ASN A 288 11.19 -1.38 16.11
CA ASN A 288 9.77 -1.44 15.79
C ASN A 288 9.07 -2.80 15.83
N GLY A 289 7.80 -2.69 16.27
CA GLY A 289 6.92 -3.78 16.61
C GLY A 289 5.66 -3.91 15.76
N PHE A 290 5.74 -3.65 14.45
CA PHE A 290 4.62 -3.87 13.54
C PHE A 290 4.94 -4.97 12.54
N VAL A 291 3.98 -5.86 12.26
CA VAL A 291 4.20 -7.08 11.47
C VAL A 291 3.35 -7.12 10.20
N PRO A 292 3.97 -7.35 9.01
CA PRO A 292 5.39 -7.14 8.76
C PRO A 292 5.73 -5.65 8.86
N GLU A 293 7.02 -5.38 8.90
CA GLU A 293 7.54 -4.02 8.84
C GLU A 293 7.01 -3.32 7.57
N TYR A 294 6.61 -2.06 7.70
CA TYR A 294 6.29 -1.26 6.53
C TYR A 294 7.56 -0.54 6.08
N SER A 295 7.74 -0.43 4.77
CA SER A 295 8.83 0.30 4.16
C SER A 295 8.28 1.49 3.37
N TYR A 296 9.10 2.53 3.30
CA TYR A 296 8.87 3.67 2.41
C TYR A 296 10.11 3.89 1.57
N ASN A 297 9.90 4.14 0.29
CA ASN A 297 10.98 4.60 -0.58
C ASN A 297 11.39 6.00 -0.13
N VAL A 298 12.70 6.25 -0.20
CA VAL A 298 13.33 7.54 0.09
C VAL A 298 14.36 7.79 -1.01
N THR A 299 14.44 9.04 -1.47
CA THR A 299 15.50 9.50 -2.38
C THR A 299 16.53 10.26 -1.55
N GLU A 300 17.62 9.58 -1.16
CA GLU A 300 18.68 10.15 -0.32
C GLU A 300 19.39 11.32 -1.02
N GLU A 301 19.41 11.33 -2.35
CA GLU A 301 20.00 12.39 -3.17
C GLU A 301 19.33 13.76 -2.99
N TYR A 302 18.13 13.78 -2.41
CA TYR A 302 17.41 15.01 -2.12
C TYR A 302 17.77 15.66 -0.78
N ASP A 303 18.69 15.10 0.01
CA ASP A 303 19.04 15.61 1.34
C ASP A 303 19.36 17.11 1.38
N GLY A 304 18.75 17.81 2.34
CA GLY A 304 18.98 19.23 2.57
C GLY A 304 18.21 20.16 1.63
N GLU A 305 18.73 21.38 1.48
CA GLU A 305 18.13 22.42 0.66
C GLU A 305 18.60 22.33 -0.80
N GLN A 306 17.65 22.31 -1.72
CA GLN A 306 17.90 22.22 -3.16
C GLN A 306 16.86 23.00 -3.98
N VAL A 307 17.14 23.17 -5.27
CA VAL A 307 16.18 23.72 -6.23
C VAL A 307 15.82 22.60 -7.20
N MET A 308 14.54 22.24 -7.22
CA MET A 308 14.01 21.29 -8.20
C MET A 308 13.75 22.00 -9.52
N ALA A 309 14.23 21.40 -10.60
CA ALA A 309 14.16 21.93 -11.96
C ALA A 309 13.39 20.95 -12.85
N ALA A 310 12.18 21.29 -13.27
CA ALA A 310 11.42 20.50 -14.25
C ALA A 310 10.46 21.39 -15.02
N GLN A 311 10.15 21.01 -16.28
CA GLN A 311 9.21 21.74 -17.15
C GLN A 311 9.52 23.25 -17.30
N GLY A 312 10.81 23.63 -17.24
CA GLY A 312 11.24 25.02 -17.31
C GLY A 312 11.01 25.85 -16.03
N ALA A 313 10.45 25.26 -14.98
CA ALA A 313 10.25 25.89 -13.67
C ALA A 313 11.34 25.49 -12.67
N GLN A 314 11.53 26.33 -11.66
CA GLN A 314 12.45 26.12 -10.54
C GLN A 314 11.67 26.30 -9.24
N VAL A 315 11.68 25.31 -8.35
CA VAL A 315 10.98 25.37 -7.06
C VAL A 315 11.96 24.99 -5.95
N ARG A 316 12.02 25.82 -4.91
CA ARG A 316 12.85 25.55 -3.73
C ARG A 316 12.28 24.35 -2.96
N MET A 317 13.15 23.42 -2.57
CA MET A 317 12.79 22.28 -1.74
C MET A 317 13.78 22.11 -0.59
N VAL A 318 13.29 21.73 0.58
CA VAL A 318 14.12 21.26 1.71
C VAL A 318 13.66 19.86 2.09
N SER A 319 14.55 18.88 1.99
CA SER A 319 14.26 17.47 2.27
C SER A 319 15.00 16.97 3.50
N PHE A 320 14.40 16.02 4.21
CA PHE A 320 14.98 15.35 5.36
C PHE A 320 14.83 13.83 5.18
N PRO A 321 15.72 13.16 4.40
CA PRO A 321 15.58 11.77 4.00
C PRO A 321 15.91 10.76 5.12
N GLN A 322 16.41 11.20 6.27
CA GLN A 322 16.81 10.30 7.35
C GLN A 322 15.58 9.50 7.82
N PRO A 323 15.64 8.16 7.91
CA PRO A 323 14.49 7.29 8.22
C PRO A 323 14.22 7.24 9.73
N ARG A 324 14.01 8.40 10.36
CA ARG A 324 13.79 8.56 11.80
C ARG A 324 12.70 9.58 12.06
N PHE A 325 11.90 9.33 13.11
CA PHE A 325 10.87 10.24 13.62
C PHE A 325 11.28 10.65 15.04
N ASP A 326 12.27 11.53 15.16
CA ASP A 326 12.89 11.90 16.43
C ASP A 326 12.89 13.43 16.67
N GLU A 327 13.26 13.83 17.89
CA GLU A 327 13.32 15.23 18.31
C GLU A 327 14.22 16.06 17.39
N GLU A 328 15.44 15.60 17.12
CA GLU A 328 16.43 16.33 16.33
C GLU A 328 15.92 16.67 14.93
N LYS A 329 15.39 15.68 14.21
CA LYS A 329 14.86 15.87 12.86
C LYS A 329 13.64 16.79 12.86
N LEU A 330 12.70 16.57 13.78
CA LEU A 330 11.47 17.36 13.85
C LEU A 330 11.75 18.81 14.25
N THR A 331 12.68 19.06 15.16
CA THR A 331 13.15 20.41 15.47
C THR A 331 13.73 21.11 14.24
N ALA A 332 14.57 20.43 13.45
CA ALA A 332 15.14 21.01 12.24
C ALA A 332 14.07 21.35 11.17
N ILE A 333 13.05 20.50 11.04
CA ILE A 333 11.91 20.76 10.14
C ILE A 333 11.09 21.95 10.65
N VAL A 334 10.74 21.99 11.94
CA VAL A 334 9.97 23.07 12.54
C VAL A 334 10.66 24.41 12.36
N ASP A 335 11.94 24.47 12.69
CA ASP A 335 12.79 25.65 12.53
C ASP A 335 12.89 26.11 11.05
N THR A 336 12.92 25.17 10.10
CA THR A 336 12.90 25.49 8.66
C THR A 336 11.58 26.13 8.24
N VAL A 337 10.45 25.60 8.66
CA VAL A 337 9.12 26.14 8.34
C VAL A 337 8.92 27.50 9.02
N GLU A 338 9.30 27.64 10.29
CA GLU A 338 9.16 28.89 11.04
C GLU A 338 10.04 30.00 10.45
N ARG A 339 11.26 29.69 9.97
CA ARG A 339 12.10 30.66 9.25
C ARG A 339 11.50 31.13 7.93
N PHE A 340 10.85 30.24 7.19
CA PHE A 340 10.15 30.61 5.95
C PHE A 340 8.91 31.47 6.24
N ASP A 341 8.30 31.25 7.40
CA ASP A 341 7.15 31.98 7.92
C ASP A 341 5.95 32.01 6.93
N PRO A 342 5.47 30.82 6.51
CA PRO A 342 4.41 30.70 5.52
C PRO A 342 3.09 31.33 5.99
N ASP A 343 2.34 31.90 5.05
CA ASP A 343 0.93 32.26 5.26
C ASP A 343 0.10 31.00 5.48
N VAL A 344 0.34 29.98 4.68
CA VAL A 344 -0.43 28.74 4.75
C VAL A 344 0.50 27.56 4.55
N ILE A 345 0.19 26.48 5.26
CA ILE A 345 0.80 25.18 5.04
C ILE A 345 -0.19 24.34 4.23
N VAL A 346 0.25 23.84 3.07
CA VAL A 346 -0.50 22.85 2.30
C VAL A 346 0.07 21.47 2.63
N ALA A 347 -0.71 20.68 3.38
CA ALA A 347 -0.39 19.29 3.67
C ALA A 347 -0.78 18.44 2.46
N PHE A 348 0.20 18.08 1.64
CA PHE A 348 0.00 17.47 0.32
C PHE A 348 0.22 15.95 0.34
N GLY A 349 -0.80 15.20 -0.09
CA GLY A 349 -0.73 13.74 -0.23
C GLY A 349 -1.59 12.97 0.77
N GLY A 350 -1.04 11.90 1.35
CA GLY A 350 -1.65 11.22 2.50
C GLY A 350 -1.51 12.02 3.79
N SER A 351 -1.84 11.41 4.93
CA SER A 351 -1.71 12.05 6.24
C SER A 351 -0.32 12.61 6.46
N ASN A 352 -0.23 13.79 7.05
CA ASN A 352 1.02 14.51 7.19
C ASN A 352 1.17 15.00 8.63
N VAL A 353 1.70 14.12 9.49
CA VAL A 353 1.92 14.39 10.92
C VAL A 353 2.73 15.67 11.11
N VAL A 354 3.74 15.91 10.25
CA VAL A 354 4.59 17.10 10.31
C VAL A 354 3.82 18.37 10.04
N ALA A 355 2.98 18.41 9.00
CA ALA A 355 2.15 19.56 8.72
C ALA A 355 1.17 19.85 9.87
N ASP A 356 0.64 18.80 10.48
CA ASP A 356 -0.30 18.92 11.59
C ASP A 356 0.34 19.36 12.92
N LEU A 357 1.68 19.28 13.07
CA LEU A 357 2.39 19.91 14.20
C LEU A 357 2.11 21.42 14.26
N PHE A 358 1.86 22.06 13.12
CA PHE A 358 1.59 23.49 13.00
C PHE A 358 0.11 23.86 13.07
N ALA A 359 -0.82 22.90 13.10
CA ALA A 359 -2.25 23.18 12.99
C ALA A 359 -2.80 24.12 14.08
N ARG A 360 -2.10 24.25 15.21
CA ARG A 360 -2.44 25.19 16.30
C ARG A 360 -1.75 26.54 16.19
N SER A 361 -0.68 26.66 15.40
CA SER A 361 0.12 27.87 15.25
C SER A 361 -0.07 28.56 13.90
N ARG A 362 -0.53 27.84 12.86
CA ARG A 362 -0.70 28.37 11.50
C ARG A 362 -1.91 27.73 10.80
N PRO A 363 -2.50 28.39 9.79
CA PRO A 363 -3.49 27.77 8.92
C PRO A 363 -2.88 26.62 8.12
N VAL A 364 -3.53 25.46 8.18
CA VAL A 364 -3.15 24.26 7.42
C VAL A 364 -4.32 23.86 6.53
N VAL A 365 -4.04 23.61 5.26
CA VAL A 365 -5.00 23.05 4.30
C VAL A 365 -4.53 21.67 3.87
N PHE A 366 -5.32 20.64 4.16
CA PHE A 366 -5.03 19.29 3.71
C PHE A 366 -5.52 19.07 2.28
N LEU A 367 -4.61 18.67 1.39
CA LEU A 367 -4.86 18.39 -0.02
C LEU A 367 -4.52 16.91 -0.34
N PRO A 368 -5.52 16.03 -0.48
CA PRO A 368 -5.28 14.61 -0.70
C PRO A 368 -4.87 14.27 -2.13
N THR A 369 -4.02 13.24 -2.30
CA THR A 369 -3.70 12.61 -3.60
C THR A 369 -4.46 11.30 -3.85
N SER A 370 -5.30 10.87 -2.91
CA SER A 370 -6.16 9.69 -3.01
C SER A 370 -7.54 9.97 -2.40
N SER A 371 -8.57 9.24 -2.83
CA SER A 371 -9.88 9.24 -2.18
C SER A 371 -9.80 8.62 -0.79
N GLY A 372 -10.82 8.89 0.02
CA GLY A 372 -10.75 8.64 1.46
C GLY A 372 -9.80 9.62 2.14
N LEU A 373 -10.26 10.31 3.18
CA LEU A 373 -9.42 11.29 3.84
C LEU A 373 -8.81 10.68 5.10
N PRO A 374 -7.48 10.61 5.17
CA PRO A 374 -6.82 10.19 6.38
C PRO A 374 -7.08 11.21 7.51
N PRO A 375 -6.84 10.83 8.77
CA PRO A 375 -6.92 11.78 9.87
C PRO A 375 -5.96 12.95 9.64
N SER A 376 -6.45 14.16 9.92
CA SER A 376 -5.66 15.39 9.91
C SER A 376 -6.24 16.43 10.87
N LEU A 377 -5.35 17.25 11.45
CA LEU A 377 -5.69 18.40 12.28
C LEU A 377 -5.80 19.71 11.49
N ALA A 378 -5.68 19.65 10.16
CA ALA A 378 -5.70 20.83 9.30
C ALA A 378 -6.94 21.70 9.48
N THR A 379 -6.78 23.02 9.35
CA THR A 379 -7.87 24.00 9.42
C THR A 379 -8.99 23.69 8.41
N LEU A 380 -8.61 23.28 7.20
CA LEU A 380 -9.53 22.79 6.17
C LEU A 380 -9.09 21.44 5.63
N LEU A 381 -10.08 20.58 5.38
CA LEU A 381 -9.92 19.25 4.80
C LEU A 381 -10.50 19.25 3.38
N LEU A 382 -9.67 19.08 2.36
CA LEU A 382 -10.14 18.98 0.99
C LEU A 382 -10.40 17.51 0.63
N GLY A 383 -11.37 17.21 -0.25
CA GLY A 383 -11.59 15.86 -0.78
C GLY A 383 -12.23 15.83 -2.16
N TYR A 384 -12.09 14.70 -2.86
CA TYR A 384 -12.45 14.53 -4.28
C TYR A 384 -13.96 14.62 -4.52
N ALA A 385 -14.75 14.10 -3.58
CA ALA A 385 -16.19 14.00 -3.72
C ALA A 385 -16.91 14.39 -2.42
N PRO A 386 -18.15 14.91 -2.49
CA PRO A 386 -18.92 15.26 -1.29
C PRO A 386 -19.04 14.12 -0.27
N GLU A 387 -19.12 12.88 -0.75
CA GLU A 387 -19.17 11.67 0.05
C GLU A 387 -17.90 11.41 0.88
N ASP A 388 -16.74 11.94 0.47
CA ASP A 388 -15.48 11.85 1.24
C ASP A 388 -15.62 12.53 2.62
N GLY A 389 -16.52 13.51 2.75
CA GLY A 389 -16.77 14.24 3.98
C GLY A 389 -18.10 13.91 4.68
N ALA A 390 -18.87 12.93 4.23
CA ALA A 390 -20.30 12.86 4.60
C ALA A 390 -20.68 11.74 5.60
N VAL A 391 -20.12 10.53 5.49
CA VAL A 391 -20.65 9.35 6.22
C VAL A 391 -19.69 8.90 7.34
N GLY A 392 -20.18 8.95 8.59
CA GLY A 392 -19.46 8.45 9.78
C GLY A 392 -18.51 9.46 10.44
N TRP A 393 -18.25 10.61 9.81
CA TRP A 393 -17.28 11.60 10.28
C TRP A 393 -17.75 12.41 11.51
N PRO A 394 -16.83 12.76 12.43
CA PRO A 394 -17.12 13.72 13.50
C PRO A 394 -17.62 15.06 12.96
N GLU A 395 -18.52 15.73 13.70
CA GLU A 395 -19.15 16.99 13.27
C GLU A 395 -18.13 18.10 12.96
N ASP A 396 -17.09 18.22 13.77
CA ASP A 396 -15.99 19.18 13.57
C ASP A 396 -15.28 18.96 12.22
N ASP A 397 -14.90 17.72 11.92
CA ASP A 397 -14.22 17.38 10.67
C ASP A 397 -15.11 17.70 9.45
N ARG A 398 -16.42 17.46 9.55
CA ARG A 398 -17.39 17.82 8.51
C ARG A 398 -17.50 19.33 8.32
N ALA A 399 -17.42 20.12 9.38
CA ALA A 399 -17.44 21.58 9.30
C ALA A 399 -16.18 22.13 8.60
N ARG A 400 -15.04 21.44 8.74
CA ARG A 400 -13.76 21.76 8.08
C ARG A 400 -13.64 21.24 6.65
N PHE A 401 -14.55 20.37 6.20
CA PHE A 401 -14.48 19.74 4.88
C PHE A 401 -14.90 20.67 3.74
N ARG A 402 -14.16 20.66 2.61
CA ARG A 402 -14.54 21.32 1.36
C ARG A 402 -14.33 20.38 0.16
N PRO A 403 -15.27 20.32 -0.80
CA PRO A 403 -15.06 19.55 -2.01
C PRO A 403 -13.95 20.19 -2.86
N PHE A 404 -13.09 19.38 -3.46
CA PHE A 404 -11.96 19.83 -4.26
C PHE A 404 -11.76 18.91 -5.46
N SER A 405 -11.52 19.49 -6.63
CA SER A 405 -11.08 18.72 -7.78
C SER A 405 -9.57 18.81 -7.84
N PHE A 406 -8.87 17.67 -7.76
CA PHE A 406 -7.42 17.65 -7.82
C PHE A 406 -6.89 18.29 -9.11
N GLY A 407 -7.60 18.19 -10.24
CA GLY A 407 -6.99 18.58 -11.51
C GLY A 407 -6.03 17.48 -11.98
N TRP A 408 -5.93 17.25 -13.28
CA TRP A 408 -4.98 16.28 -13.83
C TRP A 408 -4.23 16.91 -14.99
N THR A 409 -2.92 17.01 -14.86
CA THR A 409 -2.06 17.44 -15.97
C THR A 409 -1.64 16.21 -16.75
N LEU A 410 -1.90 16.20 -18.07
CA LEU A 410 -1.42 15.13 -18.93
C LEU A 410 0.11 15.23 -19.05
N PRO A 411 0.85 14.11 -19.03
CA PRO A 411 2.27 14.09 -19.39
C PRO A 411 2.46 14.74 -20.77
N ASP A 412 3.58 15.46 -20.95
CA ASP A 412 3.83 16.34 -22.08
C ASP A 412 3.33 15.78 -23.42
N GLY A 413 2.52 16.59 -24.10
CA GLY A 413 1.88 16.22 -25.36
C GLY A 413 0.49 16.81 -25.64
N GLY A 414 -0.21 17.40 -24.67
CA GLY A 414 -1.59 17.87 -24.87
C GLY A 414 -2.54 16.75 -25.33
N PRO A 415 -3.80 17.02 -25.72
CA PRO A 415 -4.79 15.98 -26.06
C PRO A 415 -4.38 15.00 -27.17
N ASN A 416 -3.30 15.28 -27.92
CA ASN A 416 -2.83 14.45 -29.04
C ASN A 416 -1.36 13.98 -28.94
N GLY A 417 -0.65 14.27 -27.86
CA GLY A 417 0.78 13.95 -27.78
C GLY A 417 1.07 12.59 -27.16
N GLY A 418 2.07 11.93 -27.74
CA GLY A 418 2.36 10.52 -27.61
C GLY A 418 2.25 9.89 -28.99
N THR A 419 3.38 9.43 -29.53
CA THR A 419 3.54 8.71 -30.81
C THR A 419 2.30 7.87 -31.15
N THR A 420 1.81 7.95 -32.40
CA THR A 420 0.80 7.00 -32.90
C THR A 420 1.32 5.58 -32.67
N ARG A 421 0.63 4.83 -31.80
CA ARG A 421 0.88 3.41 -31.54
C ARG A 421 -0.26 2.60 -32.11
N SER A 422 0.05 1.39 -32.54
CA SER A 422 -0.88 0.38 -33.01
C SER A 422 -0.92 -0.79 -32.04
N ARG A 423 -1.92 -1.66 -32.16
CA ARG A 423 -1.98 -2.90 -31.36
C ARG A 423 -0.78 -3.82 -31.59
N ALA A 424 -0.21 -3.80 -32.80
CA ALA A 424 0.99 -4.57 -33.13
C ALA A 424 2.21 -4.17 -32.28
N ASP A 425 2.32 -2.90 -31.89
CA ASP A 425 3.43 -2.41 -31.04
C ASP A 425 3.40 -3.03 -29.63
N PHE A 426 2.27 -3.62 -29.24
CA PHE A 426 2.04 -4.27 -27.95
C PHE A 426 1.82 -5.79 -28.09
N GLY A 427 1.97 -6.37 -29.28
CA GLY A 427 1.67 -7.78 -29.52
C GLY A 427 0.18 -8.14 -29.42
N LEU A 428 -0.71 -7.16 -29.56
CA LEU A 428 -2.16 -7.32 -29.43
C LEU A 428 -2.82 -7.54 -30.80
N PRO A 429 -3.91 -8.33 -30.88
CA PRO A 429 -4.60 -8.60 -32.13
C PRO A 429 -5.34 -7.39 -32.71
N ALA A 430 -5.33 -7.28 -34.04
CA ALA A 430 -6.12 -6.31 -34.77
C ALA A 430 -7.62 -6.66 -34.73
N ASP A 431 -8.48 -5.65 -34.90
CA ASP A 431 -9.91 -5.81 -35.19
C ASP A 431 -10.76 -6.62 -34.19
N CYS A 432 -10.34 -6.68 -32.92
CA CYS A 432 -11.12 -7.27 -31.81
C CYS A 432 -11.30 -6.30 -30.63
N PRO A 433 -12.16 -6.59 -29.64
CA PRO A 433 -12.16 -5.85 -28.38
C PRO A 433 -10.87 -6.09 -27.57
N VAL A 434 -10.28 -5.04 -27.02
CA VAL A 434 -9.10 -5.13 -26.13
C VAL A 434 -9.36 -4.31 -24.87
N PHE A 435 -9.39 -4.96 -23.72
CA PHE A 435 -9.59 -4.32 -22.43
C PHE A 435 -8.26 -4.01 -21.76
N ALA A 436 -8.13 -2.84 -21.14
CA ALA A 436 -6.93 -2.43 -20.43
C ALA A 436 -7.10 -2.58 -18.91
N VAL A 437 -6.11 -3.15 -18.25
CA VAL A 437 -5.94 -3.11 -16.79
C VAL A 437 -4.59 -2.46 -16.51
N VAL A 438 -4.59 -1.29 -15.87
CA VAL A 438 -3.36 -0.48 -15.72
C VAL A 438 -3.07 -0.15 -14.28
N GLY A 439 -1.82 -0.33 -13.84
CA GLY A 439 -1.39 0.04 -12.48
C GLY A 439 0.06 -0.32 -12.17
N ASN A 440 0.64 0.31 -11.16
CA ASN A 440 2.02 0.02 -10.73
C ASN A 440 2.11 -1.09 -9.68
N ARG A 441 0.95 -1.62 -9.24
CA ARG A 441 0.80 -2.62 -8.18
C ARG A 441 -0.08 -3.78 -8.63
N LEU A 442 0.01 -4.14 -9.90
CA LEU A 442 -0.89 -5.16 -10.47
C LEU A 442 -0.69 -6.52 -9.78
N ASP A 443 0.51 -6.82 -9.28
CA ASP A 443 0.71 -8.01 -8.47
C ASP A 443 -0.14 -8.04 -7.19
N GLN A 444 -0.36 -6.90 -6.55
CA GLN A 444 -1.16 -6.82 -5.32
C GLN A 444 -2.65 -6.65 -5.62
N GLU A 445 -2.98 -5.90 -6.67
CA GLU A 445 -4.35 -5.47 -6.97
C GLU A 445 -5.10 -6.43 -7.91
N VAL A 446 -4.40 -7.29 -8.66
CA VAL A 446 -5.01 -8.31 -9.52
C VAL A 446 -4.97 -9.67 -8.82
N GLY A 447 -5.99 -9.91 -8.01
CA GLY A 447 -6.20 -11.18 -7.31
C GLY A 447 -6.80 -12.28 -8.21
N VAL A 448 -6.89 -13.50 -7.65
CA VAL A 448 -7.50 -14.66 -8.32
C VAL A 448 -8.96 -14.38 -8.70
N ASP A 449 -9.75 -13.83 -7.77
CA ASP A 449 -11.17 -13.52 -8.01
C ASP A 449 -11.38 -12.57 -9.20
N PHE A 450 -10.50 -11.58 -9.36
CA PHE A 450 -10.58 -10.66 -10.50
C PHE A 450 -10.17 -11.36 -11.81
N LEU A 451 -9.17 -12.23 -11.79
CA LEU A 451 -8.82 -13.05 -12.96
C LEU A 451 -9.96 -14.03 -13.34
N GLU A 452 -10.64 -14.63 -12.36
CA GLU A 452 -11.82 -15.48 -12.60
C GLU A 452 -13.01 -14.69 -13.17
N MET A 453 -13.19 -13.44 -12.73
CA MET A 453 -14.14 -12.52 -13.34
C MET A 453 -13.77 -12.20 -14.79
N LEU A 454 -12.50 -11.92 -15.08
CA LEU A 454 -12.01 -11.70 -16.44
C LEU A 454 -12.16 -12.96 -17.32
N ASP A 455 -11.95 -14.15 -16.77
CA ASP A 455 -12.24 -15.41 -17.47
C ASP A 455 -13.70 -15.48 -17.88
N ARG A 456 -14.64 -15.16 -16.98
CA ARG A 456 -16.08 -15.12 -17.29
C ARG A 456 -16.44 -14.04 -18.31
N LEU A 457 -15.75 -12.91 -18.32
CA LEU A 457 -15.88 -11.90 -19.36
C LEU A 457 -15.46 -12.44 -20.72
N LEU A 458 -14.30 -13.10 -20.77
CA LEU A 458 -13.72 -13.68 -21.98
C LEU A 458 -14.52 -14.89 -22.48
N ASP A 459 -15.22 -15.61 -21.61
CA ASP A 459 -16.19 -16.65 -21.98
C ASP A 459 -17.42 -16.06 -22.71
N ARG A 460 -17.81 -14.81 -22.39
CA ARG A 460 -18.90 -14.07 -23.06
C ARG A 460 -18.46 -13.38 -24.36
N LEU A 461 -17.16 -13.16 -24.53
CA LEU A 461 -16.56 -12.46 -25.68
C LEU A 461 -15.40 -13.29 -26.25
N PRO A 462 -15.68 -14.23 -27.17
CA PRO A 462 -14.67 -15.21 -27.63
C PRO A 462 -13.45 -14.59 -28.32
N ASP A 463 -13.63 -13.43 -28.96
CA ASP A 463 -12.55 -12.73 -29.68
C ASP A 463 -11.89 -11.61 -28.86
N ALA A 464 -12.37 -11.32 -27.65
CA ALA A 464 -11.81 -10.26 -26.83
C ALA A 464 -10.50 -10.66 -26.16
N HIS A 465 -9.68 -9.64 -25.85
CA HIS A 465 -8.43 -9.78 -25.13
C HIS A 465 -8.35 -8.82 -23.94
N VAL A 466 -7.55 -9.17 -22.94
CA VAL A 466 -7.22 -8.29 -21.80
C VAL A 466 -5.73 -8.03 -21.79
N ALA A 467 -5.32 -6.78 -21.63
CA ALA A 467 -3.94 -6.35 -21.55
C ALA A 467 -3.65 -5.66 -20.22
N PHE A 468 -2.64 -6.16 -19.51
CA PHE A 468 -2.16 -5.66 -18.24
C PHE A 468 -0.92 -4.79 -18.46
N ALA A 469 -1.04 -3.48 -18.22
CA ALA A 469 0.05 -2.52 -18.40
C ALA A 469 0.52 -1.96 -17.04
N GLY A 470 1.79 -2.19 -16.72
CA GLY A 470 2.44 -1.74 -15.50
C GLY A 470 3.37 -2.78 -14.90
N THR A 471 3.99 -2.43 -13.77
CA THR A 471 4.97 -3.29 -13.09
C THR A 471 4.32 -4.60 -12.63
N VAL A 472 4.89 -5.72 -13.08
CA VAL A 472 4.44 -7.08 -12.77
C VAL A 472 5.63 -8.01 -12.52
N GLN A 473 5.49 -8.91 -11.55
CA GLN A 473 6.46 -9.96 -11.24
C GLN A 473 5.78 -11.34 -11.19
N ASP A 474 4.76 -11.49 -10.35
CA ASP A 474 4.04 -12.76 -10.10
C ASP A 474 2.76 -12.91 -10.93
N LEU A 475 2.23 -11.79 -11.44
CA LEU A 475 1.00 -11.78 -12.23
C LEU A 475 1.06 -12.66 -13.49
N PRO A 476 2.18 -12.74 -14.25
CA PRO A 476 2.28 -13.63 -15.41
C PRO A 476 2.01 -15.10 -15.06
N ASP A 477 2.55 -15.60 -13.94
CA ASP A 477 2.34 -16.97 -13.49
C ASP A 477 0.89 -17.22 -13.06
N ARG A 478 0.26 -16.23 -12.41
CA ARG A 478 -1.17 -16.27 -12.08
C ARG A 478 -2.05 -16.29 -13.32
N ILE A 479 -1.71 -15.49 -14.34
CA ILE A 479 -2.41 -15.49 -15.62
C ILE A 479 -2.26 -16.85 -16.31
N ALA A 480 -1.07 -17.47 -16.26
CA ALA A 480 -0.84 -18.77 -16.88
C ALA A 480 -1.73 -19.89 -16.32
N ALA A 481 -2.24 -19.74 -15.09
CA ALA A 481 -3.18 -20.66 -14.47
C ALA A 481 -4.66 -20.41 -14.85
N ALA A 482 -4.99 -19.27 -15.48
CA ALA A 482 -6.36 -18.93 -15.87
C ALA A 482 -6.84 -19.73 -17.10
N ARG A 483 -8.15 -19.94 -17.24
CA ARG A 483 -8.72 -20.73 -18.34
C ARG A 483 -8.48 -20.09 -19.70
N ASN A 484 -8.56 -18.76 -19.76
CA ASN A 484 -8.38 -17.97 -20.97
C ASN A 484 -7.00 -17.29 -21.03
N ALA A 485 -5.97 -17.86 -20.40
CA ALA A 485 -4.60 -17.34 -20.38
C ALA A 485 -4.06 -16.88 -21.75
N PRO A 486 -4.29 -17.59 -22.89
CA PRO A 486 -3.81 -17.15 -24.21
C PRO A 486 -4.37 -15.80 -24.69
N ARG A 487 -5.42 -15.29 -24.04
CA ARG A 487 -6.07 -14.00 -24.37
C ARG A 487 -5.80 -12.91 -23.34
N MET A 488 -4.94 -13.17 -22.36
CA MET A 488 -4.53 -12.26 -21.31
C MET A 488 -3.04 -11.93 -21.44
N HIS A 489 -2.71 -10.65 -21.65
CA HIS A 489 -1.37 -10.20 -22.02
C HIS A 489 -0.74 -9.38 -20.90
N ALA A 490 0.31 -9.89 -20.25
CA ALA A 490 1.11 -9.12 -19.31
C ALA A 490 2.18 -8.31 -20.08
N LEU A 491 1.89 -7.03 -20.33
CA LEU A 491 2.77 -6.17 -21.14
C LEU A 491 3.98 -5.64 -20.35
N GLY A 492 3.91 -5.64 -19.02
CA GLY A 492 4.91 -4.98 -18.19
C GLY A 492 4.82 -3.46 -18.27
N HIS A 493 5.91 -2.76 -17.96
CA HIS A 493 5.96 -1.30 -18.06
C HIS A 493 5.73 -0.83 -19.52
N VAL A 494 4.88 0.16 -19.71
CA VAL A 494 4.52 0.70 -21.03
C VAL A 494 4.91 2.17 -21.14
N ASP A 495 5.90 2.45 -21.99
CA ASP A 495 6.26 3.80 -22.39
C ASP A 495 5.15 4.43 -23.25
N GLY A 496 4.78 5.67 -22.94
CA GLY A 496 3.75 6.38 -23.70
C GLY A 496 2.35 5.78 -23.54
N ILE A 497 1.96 5.51 -22.28
CA ILE A 497 0.70 4.86 -21.89
C ILE A 497 -0.56 5.43 -22.60
N ARG A 498 -0.57 6.72 -22.94
CA ARG A 498 -1.68 7.36 -23.68
C ARG A 498 -1.88 6.78 -25.07
N GLY A 499 -0.80 6.44 -25.77
CA GLY A 499 -0.86 5.75 -27.07
C GLY A 499 -1.43 4.34 -26.94
N PHE A 500 -1.14 3.64 -25.84
CA PHE A 500 -1.74 2.35 -25.53
C PHE A 500 -3.26 2.48 -25.30
N TYR A 501 -3.70 3.46 -24.51
CA TYR A 501 -5.14 3.67 -24.27
C TYR A 501 -5.96 3.81 -25.54
N ARG A 502 -5.48 4.58 -26.53
CA ARG A 502 -6.15 4.75 -27.83
C ARG A 502 -6.38 3.44 -28.61
N THR A 503 -5.68 2.37 -28.25
CA THR A 503 -5.80 1.06 -28.90
C THR A 503 -6.80 0.12 -28.22
N THR A 504 -7.39 0.55 -27.10
CA THR A 504 -8.20 -0.27 -26.19
C THR A 504 -9.68 0.13 -26.25
N THR A 505 -10.56 -0.83 -26.02
CA THR A 505 -12.02 -0.68 -25.98
C THR A 505 -12.48 -0.01 -24.70
N ALA A 506 -11.96 -0.47 -23.56
CA ALA A 506 -12.32 0.05 -22.25
C ALA A 506 -11.24 -0.26 -21.22
N TYR A 507 -11.20 0.56 -20.19
CA TYR A 507 -10.40 0.38 -19.00
C TYR A 507 -11.21 -0.39 -17.94
N LEU A 508 -10.70 -1.53 -17.48
CA LEU A 508 -11.32 -2.35 -16.44
C LEU A 508 -10.56 -2.16 -15.13
N ASN A 509 -11.22 -1.60 -14.12
CA ASN A 509 -10.62 -1.38 -12.82
C ASN A 509 -10.77 -2.62 -11.92
N PRO A 510 -9.69 -3.21 -11.40
CA PRO A 510 -9.79 -4.16 -10.30
C PRO A 510 -10.29 -3.47 -9.03
N PRO A 511 -10.86 -4.21 -8.05
CA PRO A 511 -11.12 -3.67 -6.73
C PRO A 511 -9.82 -3.20 -6.07
N ARG A 512 -9.65 -1.89 -5.87
CA ARG A 512 -8.47 -1.29 -5.25
C ARG A 512 -8.72 0.14 -4.80
N GLN A 513 -7.87 0.65 -3.91
CA GLN A 513 -7.87 2.06 -3.54
C GLN A 513 -7.23 2.95 -4.61
N GLY A 514 -6.13 2.50 -5.25
CA GLY A 514 -5.33 3.33 -6.17
C GLY A 514 -5.87 3.42 -7.61
N GLY A 515 -5.11 4.10 -8.47
CA GLY A 515 -5.35 4.13 -9.93
C GLY A 515 -6.01 5.40 -10.47
N GLY A 516 -6.13 6.47 -9.66
CA GLY A 516 -6.74 7.73 -10.09
C GLY A 516 -6.06 8.34 -11.33
N GLY A 517 -4.72 8.37 -11.36
CA GLY A 517 -3.96 8.90 -12.50
C GLY A 517 -4.15 8.08 -13.79
N SER A 518 -4.13 6.74 -13.71
CA SER A 518 -4.36 5.87 -14.87
C SER A 518 -5.79 6.02 -15.41
N ALA A 519 -6.78 6.18 -14.53
CA ALA A 519 -8.15 6.48 -14.92
C ALA A 519 -8.26 7.85 -15.59
N ALA A 520 -7.63 8.89 -15.03
CA ALA A 520 -7.63 10.23 -15.63
C ALA A 520 -7.05 10.22 -17.05
N PHE A 521 -5.96 9.49 -17.28
CA PHE A 521 -5.36 9.36 -18.60
C PHE A 521 -6.23 8.55 -19.57
N ALA A 522 -6.90 7.49 -19.11
CA ALA A 522 -7.87 6.77 -19.91
C ALA A 522 -9.02 7.69 -20.36
N LEU A 523 -9.60 8.45 -19.42
CA LEU A 523 -10.69 9.39 -19.70
C LEU A 523 -10.26 10.49 -20.69
N ALA A 524 -9.02 10.99 -20.57
CA ALA A 524 -8.47 11.99 -21.48
C ALA A 524 -8.34 11.50 -22.92
N GLU A 525 -8.12 10.20 -23.12
CA GLU A 525 -8.06 9.54 -24.43
C GLU A 525 -9.43 9.02 -24.90
N GLY A 526 -10.51 9.34 -24.17
CA GLY A 526 -11.85 8.87 -24.50
C GLY A 526 -12.05 7.37 -24.26
N VAL A 527 -11.21 6.72 -23.46
CA VAL A 527 -11.39 5.30 -23.11
C VAL A 527 -12.39 5.20 -21.96
N PRO A 528 -13.54 4.52 -22.15
CA PRO A 528 -14.51 4.31 -21.08
C PRO A 528 -13.91 3.52 -19.92
N VAL A 529 -14.23 3.93 -18.69
CA VAL A 529 -13.84 3.23 -17.45
C VAL A 529 -14.98 2.37 -16.94
N VAL A 530 -14.67 1.16 -16.48
CA VAL A 530 -15.61 0.31 -15.71
C VAL A 530 -15.01 0.07 -14.33
N THR A 531 -15.69 0.52 -13.28
CA THR A 531 -15.20 0.46 -11.90
C THR A 531 -16.32 0.27 -10.90
N TYR A 532 -16.04 -0.30 -9.72
CA TYR A 532 -16.95 -0.20 -8.58
C TYR A 532 -16.99 1.23 -8.02
N ALA A 533 -17.95 1.52 -7.15
CA ALA A 533 -18.16 2.84 -6.53
C ALA A 533 -17.17 3.19 -5.39
N GLN A 534 -15.95 2.61 -5.40
CA GLN A 534 -14.95 2.77 -4.35
C GLN A 534 -13.56 3.03 -4.95
N GLY A 535 -12.70 3.70 -4.19
CA GLY A 535 -11.32 3.99 -4.57
C GLY A 535 -11.15 5.19 -5.51
N ASP A 536 -9.90 5.51 -5.82
CA ASP A 536 -9.49 6.68 -6.58
C ASP A 536 -10.09 6.70 -7.99
N VAL A 537 -10.15 5.54 -8.64
CA VAL A 537 -10.69 5.41 -10.00
C VAL A 537 -12.16 5.80 -10.04
N ALA A 538 -12.94 5.42 -9.04
CA ALA A 538 -14.34 5.82 -8.91
C ALA A 538 -14.48 7.32 -8.69
N GLY A 539 -13.68 7.91 -7.79
CA GLY A 539 -13.69 9.36 -7.54
C GLY A 539 -13.32 10.18 -8.78
N VAL A 540 -12.30 9.75 -9.53
CA VAL A 540 -11.86 10.41 -10.76
C VAL A 540 -12.89 10.25 -11.87
N SER A 541 -13.41 9.04 -12.11
CA SER A 541 -14.34 8.76 -13.20
C SER A 541 -15.75 9.30 -12.92
N GLY A 542 -16.17 9.31 -11.66
CA GLY A 542 -17.50 9.75 -11.25
C GLY A 542 -18.59 8.69 -11.46
N PRO A 543 -19.81 8.96 -10.96
CA PRO A 543 -20.88 7.97 -10.82
C PRO A 543 -21.39 7.39 -12.16
N GLY A 544 -21.15 8.07 -13.29
CA GLY A 544 -21.53 7.56 -14.62
C GLY A 544 -20.73 6.33 -15.08
N PHE A 545 -19.61 6.03 -14.41
CA PHE A 545 -18.72 4.90 -14.75
C PHE A 545 -18.69 3.82 -13.66
N THR A 546 -19.46 4.02 -12.58
CA THR A 546 -19.50 3.09 -11.46
C THR A 546 -20.56 2.00 -11.66
N VAL A 547 -20.24 0.76 -11.29
CA VAL A 547 -21.16 -0.38 -11.26
C VAL A 547 -21.36 -0.87 -9.83
N ALA A 548 -22.53 -1.47 -9.55
CA ALA A 548 -22.91 -1.89 -8.21
C ALA A 548 -22.33 -3.24 -7.79
N ASP A 549 -22.21 -4.17 -8.75
CA ASP A 549 -21.80 -5.54 -8.52
C ASP A 549 -21.10 -6.12 -9.76
N GLU A 550 -20.62 -7.35 -9.61
CA GLU A 550 -19.86 -8.07 -10.63
C GLU A 550 -20.68 -8.32 -11.90
N ALA A 551 -21.98 -8.63 -11.78
CA ALA A 551 -22.84 -8.86 -12.93
C ALA A 551 -22.96 -7.58 -13.78
N ALA A 552 -23.18 -6.44 -13.13
CA ALA A 552 -23.19 -5.13 -13.77
C ALA A 552 -21.83 -4.75 -14.38
N PHE A 553 -20.72 -5.15 -13.73
CA PHE A 553 -19.37 -4.98 -14.27
C PHE A 553 -19.21 -5.71 -15.61
N LEU A 554 -19.54 -6.99 -15.64
CA LEU A 554 -19.45 -7.83 -16.83
C LEU A 554 -20.40 -7.33 -17.93
N ASP A 555 -21.65 -6.99 -17.59
CA ASP A 555 -22.63 -6.50 -18.55
C ASP A 555 -22.19 -5.18 -19.20
N ARG A 556 -21.61 -4.27 -18.42
CA ARG A 556 -21.06 -3.01 -18.94
C ARG A 556 -19.88 -3.27 -19.87
N ALA A 557 -18.95 -4.14 -19.49
CA ALA A 557 -17.79 -4.47 -20.31
C ALA A 557 -18.19 -5.15 -21.63
N VAL A 558 -19.14 -6.08 -21.58
CA VAL A 558 -19.69 -6.74 -22.79
C VAL A 558 -20.37 -5.73 -23.70
N MET A 559 -21.21 -4.86 -23.15
CA MET A 559 -21.90 -3.84 -23.92
C MET A 559 -20.90 -2.93 -24.67
N LEU A 560 -19.85 -2.47 -24.00
CA LEU A 560 -18.80 -1.64 -24.61
C LEU A 560 -18.04 -2.35 -25.75
N ALA A 561 -18.01 -3.68 -25.76
CA ALA A 561 -17.33 -4.47 -26.77
C ALA A 561 -18.19 -4.83 -27.98
N VAL A 562 -19.53 -4.85 -27.85
CA VAL A 562 -20.44 -5.35 -28.90
C VAL A 562 -21.37 -4.29 -29.48
N ASP A 563 -21.52 -3.13 -28.82
CA ASP A 563 -22.35 -2.02 -29.26
C ASP A 563 -21.49 -0.77 -29.49
N ASP A 564 -21.09 -0.57 -30.76
CA ASP A 564 -20.24 0.56 -31.17
C ASP A 564 -20.87 1.92 -30.85
N ALA A 565 -22.20 2.04 -30.94
CA ALA A 565 -22.89 3.30 -30.66
C ALA A 565 -22.82 3.62 -29.17
N LYS A 566 -22.99 2.62 -28.31
CA LYS A 566 -22.84 2.80 -26.86
C LYS A 566 -21.40 2.97 -26.42
N CYS A 567 -20.45 2.34 -27.10
CA CYS A 567 -19.02 2.56 -26.88
C CYS A 567 -18.65 4.01 -27.21
N ALA A 568 -19.12 4.54 -28.35
CA ALA A 568 -18.93 5.93 -28.74
C ALA A 568 -19.57 6.91 -27.73
N GLU A 569 -20.81 6.65 -27.29
CA GLU A 569 -21.48 7.44 -26.24
C GLU A 569 -20.65 7.47 -24.93
N ALA A 570 -20.11 6.32 -24.52
CA ALA A 570 -19.28 6.21 -23.33
C ALA A 570 -17.92 6.91 -23.50
N SER A 571 -17.37 6.91 -24.71
CA SER A 571 -16.12 7.61 -25.07
C SER A 571 -16.30 9.13 -24.99
N GLU A 572 -17.40 9.66 -25.53
CA GLU A 572 -17.75 11.08 -25.40
C GLU A 572 -17.94 11.49 -23.93
N ALA A 573 -18.62 10.64 -23.14
CA ALA A 573 -18.79 10.86 -21.71
C ALA A 573 -17.43 10.88 -20.97
N ALA A 574 -16.48 10.03 -21.38
CA ALA A 574 -15.14 9.98 -20.80
C ALA A 574 -14.36 11.28 -21.05
N CYS A 575 -14.34 11.74 -22.30
CA CYS A 575 -13.73 13.02 -22.67
C CYS A 575 -14.36 14.20 -21.91
N LYS A 576 -15.69 14.23 -21.82
CA LYS A 576 -16.42 15.27 -21.06
C LYS A 576 -16.03 15.25 -19.58
N ARG A 577 -15.97 14.07 -18.97
CA ARG A 577 -15.56 13.92 -17.57
C ARG A 577 -14.14 14.44 -17.34
N PHE A 578 -13.20 14.09 -18.22
CA PHE A 578 -11.84 14.60 -18.12
C PHE A 578 -11.77 16.12 -18.24
N ALA A 579 -12.56 16.74 -19.12
CA ALA A 579 -12.60 18.20 -19.23
C ALA A 579 -13.09 18.90 -17.93
N GLU A 580 -13.97 18.25 -17.17
CA GLU A 580 -14.45 18.75 -15.87
C GLU A 580 -13.40 18.63 -14.75
N THR A 581 -12.56 17.59 -14.80
CA THR A 581 -11.60 17.25 -13.73
C THR A 581 -10.15 17.51 -14.08
N GLY A 582 -9.81 17.83 -15.33
CA GLY A 582 -8.45 17.95 -15.86
C GLY A 582 -7.85 19.36 -15.83
N ASN A 583 -8.54 20.36 -15.27
CA ASN A 583 -8.02 21.74 -15.24
C ASN A 583 -7.20 22.03 -13.97
N ARG A 584 -5.92 21.67 -13.99
CA ARG A 584 -4.99 21.92 -12.87
C ARG A 584 -4.88 23.40 -12.49
N ALA A 585 -4.83 24.32 -13.45
CA ALA A 585 -4.73 25.75 -13.16
C ALA A 585 -5.91 26.24 -12.31
N LYS A 586 -7.13 25.84 -12.67
CA LYS A 586 -8.34 26.14 -11.90
C LYS A 586 -8.31 25.47 -10.51
N SER A 587 -7.73 24.28 -10.39
CA SER A 587 -7.54 23.62 -9.09
C SER A 587 -6.57 24.39 -8.19
N VAL A 588 -5.51 24.97 -8.76
CA VAL A 588 -4.55 25.83 -8.02
C VAL A 588 -5.21 27.13 -7.56
N GLU A 589 -6.00 27.79 -8.41
CA GLU A 589 -6.77 28.97 -8.03
C GLU A 589 -7.74 28.67 -6.87
N ARG A 590 -8.44 27.54 -6.93
CA ARG A 590 -9.33 27.08 -5.86
C ARG A 590 -8.57 26.77 -4.56
N LEU A 591 -7.40 26.14 -4.67
CA LEU A 591 -6.55 25.86 -3.52
C LEU A 591 -6.16 27.16 -2.80
N LEU A 592 -5.76 28.20 -3.56
CA LEU A 592 -5.43 29.50 -2.99
C LEU A 592 -6.66 30.17 -2.33
N GLY A 593 -7.85 30.01 -2.93
CA GLY A 593 -9.11 30.43 -2.31
C GLY A 593 -9.36 29.75 -0.96
N TYR A 594 -9.15 28.43 -0.87
CA TYR A 594 -9.27 27.71 0.41
C TYR A 594 -8.16 28.07 1.39
N ALA A 595 -6.95 28.36 0.93
CA ALA A 595 -5.90 28.89 1.81
C ALA A 595 -6.29 30.23 2.43
N GLN A 596 -6.94 31.11 1.66
CA GLN A 596 -7.45 32.38 2.17
C GLN A 596 -8.63 32.20 3.13
N GLU A 597 -9.49 31.20 2.88
CA GLU A 597 -10.55 30.83 3.82
C GLU A 597 -9.98 30.30 5.15
N ALA A 598 -8.98 29.41 5.08
CA ALA A 598 -8.30 28.86 6.26
C ALA A 598 -7.65 29.97 7.11
N GLN A 599 -7.07 30.99 6.47
CA GLN A 599 -6.57 32.20 7.14
C GLN A 599 -7.64 32.95 7.93
N GLY A 600 -8.90 32.97 7.46
CA GLY A 600 -10.01 33.63 8.15
C GLY A 600 -10.63 32.79 9.27
N LEU A 601 -10.49 31.46 9.23
CA LEU A 601 -11.01 30.53 10.24
C LEU A 601 -10.04 30.32 11.42
N PHE A 602 -8.75 30.52 11.21
CA PHE A 602 -7.67 30.39 12.18
C PHE A 602 -7.54 31.63 13.10
#